data_AF-A0A2V5SPH6-F1
#
_entry.id   AF-A0A2V5SPH6-F1
#
_cell.length_a   1.000
_cell.length_b   1.000
_cell.length_c   1.000
_cell.angle_alpha   90.00
_cell.angle_beta   90.00
_cell.angle_gamma   90.00
#
_symmetry.space_group_name_H-M   'P 1'
#
loop_
_entity.id
_entity.type
_entity.pdbx_description
1 polymer ?
#
loop_
_entity_poly.entity_id
_entity_poly.type
_entity_poly.pdbx_seq_one_letter_code
_entity_poly.pdbx_strand_id
1 'polypeptide(L)'
;MPRFRETVPIDDYVLDVLMRDLVGHDHQPAAFLAYLYLYRQAQRQKWRPITASLRMVAEATGLSKSTAQVAVEKLRARQLIRSTKDYVTAMPQHRVLRHWREPAAARRATKG
;
A
#
# COMPACT_ATOMS: atom_id res chain seq x y z
N MET A 1 7.76 -4.29 27.94
CA MET A 1 6.48 -4.37 27.19
C MET A 1 6.39 -3.21 26.22
N PRO A 2 6.09 -3.42 24.93
CA PRO A 2 5.86 -2.31 24.01
C PRO A 2 4.63 -1.53 24.46
N ARG A 3 4.76 -0.22 24.66
CA ARG A 3 3.61 0.66 24.89
C ARG A 3 2.94 0.93 23.55
N PHE A 4 1.94 0.15 23.20
CA PHE A 4 1.05 0.41 22.06
C PHE A 4 0.11 1.59 22.36
N ARG A 5 0.68 2.80 22.45
CA ARG A 5 -0.09 4.03 22.74
C ARG A 5 -0.47 4.81 21.48
N GLU A 6 0.15 4.50 20.35
CA GLU A 6 -0.06 5.21 19.09
C GLU A 6 -1.03 4.43 18.20
N THR A 7 -2.22 4.97 18.03
CA THR A 7 -3.25 4.46 17.12
C THR A 7 -2.97 4.92 15.68
N VAL A 8 -3.15 4.03 14.72
CA VAL A 8 -3.05 4.33 13.28
C VAL A 8 -4.48 4.45 12.74
N PRO A 9 -5.00 5.64 12.40
CA PRO A 9 -6.34 5.74 11.83
C PRO A 9 -6.37 5.08 10.45
N ILE A 10 -7.26 4.12 10.28
CA ILE A 10 -7.53 3.41 9.03
C ILE A 10 -8.87 3.93 8.48
N ASP A 11 -8.91 4.26 7.19
CA ASP A 11 -10.17 4.65 6.53
C ASP A 11 -11.13 3.47 6.45
N ASP A 12 -12.43 3.70 6.66
CA ASP A 12 -13.47 2.66 6.52
C ASP A 12 -13.40 1.98 5.15
N TYR A 13 -13.07 2.73 4.09
CA TYR A 13 -12.85 2.18 2.74
C TYR A 13 -11.81 1.05 2.74
N VAL A 14 -10.74 1.15 3.55
CA VAL A 14 -9.69 0.12 3.60
C VAL A 14 -10.22 -1.17 4.21
N LEU A 15 -11.08 -1.07 5.21
CA LEU A 15 -11.64 -2.24 5.90
C LEU A 15 -12.86 -2.81 5.17
N ASP A 16 -13.77 -1.98 4.70
CA ASP A 16 -15.06 -2.41 4.16
C ASP A 16 -15.01 -2.74 2.68
N VAL A 17 -14.13 -2.06 1.92
CA VAL A 17 -14.02 -2.22 0.46
C VAL A 17 -12.72 -2.90 0.10
N LEU A 18 -11.58 -2.32 0.48
CA LEU A 18 -10.28 -2.80 0.02
C LEU A 18 -9.95 -4.20 0.55
N MET A 19 -10.29 -4.49 1.80
CA MET A 19 -10.10 -5.84 2.36
C MET A 19 -10.93 -6.87 1.59
N ARG A 20 -12.21 -6.57 1.31
CA ARG A 20 -13.07 -7.47 0.54
C ARG A 20 -12.57 -7.66 -0.89
N ASP A 21 -12.12 -6.58 -1.53
CA ASP A 21 -11.62 -6.64 -2.90
C ASP A 21 -10.32 -7.44 -3.00
N LEU A 22 -9.37 -7.21 -2.09
CA LEU A 22 -8.08 -7.90 -2.12
C LEU A 22 -8.17 -9.33 -1.58
N VAL A 23 -8.88 -9.57 -0.48
CA VAL A 23 -8.94 -10.89 0.18
C VAL A 23 -10.04 -11.76 -0.43
N GLY A 24 -11.23 -11.19 -0.63
CA GLY A 24 -12.40 -11.92 -1.09
C GLY A 24 -12.43 -12.09 -2.60
N HIS A 25 -12.31 -11.00 -3.36
CA HIS A 25 -12.44 -11.04 -4.82
C HIS A 25 -11.15 -11.49 -5.51
N ASP A 26 -10.01 -10.94 -5.10
CA ASP A 26 -8.71 -11.26 -5.70
C ASP A 26 -8.05 -12.51 -5.12
N HIS A 27 -8.51 -12.98 -3.96
CA HIS A 27 -7.87 -14.05 -3.20
C HIS A 27 -6.39 -13.75 -2.88
N GLN A 28 -6.07 -12.50 -2.55
CA GLN A 28 -4.72 -12.00 -2.25
C GLN A 28 -4.63 -11.40 -0.83
N PRO A 29 -4.72 -12.22 0.24
CA PRO A 29 -4.54 -11.74 1.62
C PRO A 29 -3.16 -11.12 1.87
N ALA A 30 -2.12 -11.65 1.21
CA ALA A 30 -0.77 -11.08 1.26
C ALA A 30 -0.71 -9.63 0.74
N ALA A 31 -1.49 -9.31 -0.31
CA ALA A 31 -1.57 -7.94 -0.83
C ALA A 31 -2.18 -6.99 0.18
N PHE A 32 -3.22 -7.42 0.90
CA PHE A 32 -3.84 -6.61 1.95
C PHE A 32 -2.87 -6.34 3.12
N LEU A 33 -2.12 -7.36 3.58
CA LEU A 33 -1.10 -7.19 4.62
C LEU A 33 0.02 -6.24 4.18
N ALA A 34 0.54 -6.41 2.96
CA ALA A 34 1.52 -5.50 2.39
C ALA A 34 0.98 -4.06 2.29
N TYR A 35 -0.29 -3.90 1.92
CA TYR A 35 -0.94 -2.60 1.87
C TYR A 35 -1.01 -1.94 3.25
N LEU A 36 -1.44 -2.66 4.30
CA LEU A 36 -1.51 -2.11 5.66
C LEU A 36 -0.14 -1.67 6.19
N TYR A 37 0.91 -2.46 5.92
CA TYR A 37 2.27 -2.07 6.25
C TYR A 37 2.68 -0.76 5.55
N LEU A 38 2.50 -0.68 4.23
CA LEU A 38 2.83 0.53 3.47
C LEU A 38 1.95 1.73 3.87
N TYR A 39 0.67 1.51 4.18
CA TYR A 39 -0.26 2.52 4.64
C TYR A 39 0.19 3.14 5.98
N ARG A 40 0.57 2.31 6.95
CA ARG A 40 1.12 2.78 8.24
C ARG A 40 2.41 3.58 8.03
N GLN A 41 3.32 3.09 7.19
CA GLN A 41 4.56 3.81 6.89
C GLN A 41 4.28 5.15 6.18
N ALA A 42 3.32 5.18 5.25
CA ALA A 42 2.89 6.39 4.57
C ALA A 42 2.38 7.42 5.58
N GLN A 43 1.49 7.00 6.47
CA GLN A 43 0.90 7.87 7.47
C GLN A 43 1.97 8.48 8.39
N ARG A 44 2.92 7.67 8.88
CA ARG A 44 4.06 8.14 9.69
C ARG A 44 4.93 9.15 8.94
N GLN A 45 5.07 9.00 7.64
CA GLN A 45 5.83 9.90 6.77
C GLN A 45 4.96 11.03 6.17
N LYS A 46 3.77 11.28 6.72
CA LYS A 46 2.82 12.30 6.23
C LYS A 46 2.49 12.15 4.73
N TRP A 47 2.29 10.91 4.29
CA TRP A 47 1.95 10.50 2.92
C TRP A 47 3.02 10.79 1.86
N ARG A 48 4.28 11.01 2.28
CA ARG A 48 5.43 11.07 1.38
C ARG A 48 5.76 9.68 0.82
N PRO A 49 6.41 9.59 -0.36
CA PRO A 49 6.88 8.31 -0.89
C PRO A 49 7.80 7.59 0.12
N ILE A 50 7.59 6.29 0.26
CA ILE A 50 8.28 5.44 1.22
C ILE A 50 9.33 4.62 0.50
N THR A 51 10.58 4.68 0.95
CA THR A 51 11.60 3.73 0.53
C THR A 51 11.36 2.40 1.22
N ALA A 52 10.91 1.38 0.48
CA ALA A 52 10.70 0.05 1.04
C ALA A 52 11.08 -1.02 0.02
N SER A 53 12.11 -1.80 0.30
CA SER A 53 12.45 -2.96 -0.54
C SER A 53 11.47 -4.11 -0.31
N LEU A 54 11.41 -5.06 -1.26
CA LEU A 54 10.63 -6.30 -1.09
C LEU A 54 11.01 -7.07 0.17
N ARG A 55 12.30 -7.03 0.56
CA ARG A 55 12.79 -7.66 1.78
C ARG A 55 12.20 -7.02 3.04
N MET A 56 12.14 -5.68 3.08
CA MET A 56 11.54 -4.96 4.21
C MET A 56 10.05 -5.27 4.33
N VAL A 57 9.33 -5.34 3.19
CA VAL A 57 7.91 -5.72 3.18
C VAL A 57 7.73 -7.14 3.71
N ALA A 58 8.52 -8.10 3.21
CA ALA A 58 8.51 -9.49 3.66
C ALA A 58 8.75 -9.60 5.18
N GLU A 59 9.82 -9.00 5.69
CA GLU A 59 10.17 -9.02 7.11
C GLU A 59 9.08 -8.39 7.99
N ALA A 60 8.54 -7.23 7.59
CA ALA A 60 7.53 -6.52 8.38
C ALA A 60 6.16 -7.19 8.39
N THR A 61 5.85 -8.00 7.37
CA THR A 61 4.55 -8.69 7.23
C THR A 61 4.63 -10.17 7.59
N GLY A 62 5.83 -10.72 7.80
CA GLY A 62 6.05 -12.16 7.99
C GLY A 62 5.90 -13.00 6.72
N LEU A 63 5.79 -12.36 5.55
CA LEU A 63 5.65 -13.04 4.27
C LEU A 63 7.02 -13.50 3.75
N SER A 64 7.03 -14.52 2.89
CA SER A 64 8.22 -14.81 2.08
C SER A 64 8.49 -13.69 1.08
N LYS A 65 9.74 -13.55 0.62
CA LYS A 65 10.13 -12.54 -0.38
C LYS A 65 9.31 -12.65 -1.68
N SER A 66 9.08 -13.86 -2.18
CA SER A 66 8.27 -14.11 -3.38
C SER A 66 6.80 -13.71 -3.18
N THR A 67 6.24 -14.01 -2.00
CA THR A 67 4.86 -13.62 -1.67
C THR A 67 4.74 -12.10 -1.54
N ALA A 68 5.71 -11.45 -0.91
CA ALA A 68 5.78 -9.98 -0.84
C ALA A 68 5.93 -9.35 -2.23
N GLN A 69 6.68 -9.97 -3.13
CA GLN A 69 6.79 -9.53 -4.53
C GLN A 69 5.43 -9.56 -5.24
N VAL A 70 4.75 -10.71 -5.23
CA VAL A 70 3.42 -10.87 -5.84
C VAL A 70 2.42 -9.89 -5.24
N ALA A 71 2.43 -9.72 -3.92
CA ALA A 71 1.60 -8.75 -3.21
C ALA A 71 1.83 -7.32 -3.71
N VAL A 72 3.08 -6.87 -3.78
CA VAL A 72 3.45 -5.52 -4.26
C VAL A 72 3.07 -5.34 -5.73
N GLU A 73 3.22 -6.36 -6.58
CA GLU A 73 2.80 -6.34 -7.98
C GLU A 73 1.27 -6.20 -8.11
N LYS A 74 0.50 -6.94 -7.31
CA LYS A 74 -0.97 -6.82 -7.26
C LYS A 74 -1.42 -5.42 -6.83
N LEU A 75 -0.77 -4.84 -5.82
CA LEU A 75 -1.06 -3.47 -5.38
C LEU A 75 -0.76 -2.43 -6.47
N ARG A 76 0.29 -2.64 -7.27
CA ARG A 76 0.60 -1.79 -8.43
C ARG A 76 -0.43 -1.94 -9.54
N ALA A 77 -0.81 -3.17 -9.87
CA ALA A 77 -1.80 -3.47 -10.91
C ALA A 77 -3.17 -2.84 -10.59
N ARG A 78 -3.56 -2.84 -9.31
CA ARG A 78 -4.78 -2.17 -8.82
C ARG A 78 -4.63 -0.66 -8.57
N GLN A 79 -3.48 -0.07 -8.90
CA GLN A 79 -3.20 1.36 -8.67
C GLN A 79 -3.42 1.80 -7.21
N LEU A 80 -3.14 0.92 -6.25
CA LEU A 80 -3.16 1.21 -4.81
C LEU A 80 -1.81 1.73 -4.32
N ILE A 81 -0.75 1.43 -5.07
CA ILE A 81 0.56 2.04 -4.90
C ILE A 81 1.13 2.43 -6.25
N ARG A 82 1.93 3.50 -6.28
CA ARG A 82 2.82 3.83 -7.38
C ARG A 82 4.25 3.59 -6.91
N SER A 83 4.98 2.76 -7.65
CA SER A 83 6.39 2.50 -7.38
C SER A 83 7.25 3.25 -8.38
N THR A 84 8.20 4.06 -7.91
CA THR A 84 9.24 4.68 -8.72
C THR A 84 10.59 4.06 -8.37
N LYS A 85 11.45 3.90 -9.38
CA LYS A 85 12.87 3.59 -9.22
C LYS A 85 13.63 4.64 -10.01
N ASP A 86 14.45 5.42 -9.33
CA ASP A 86 15.23 6.47 -9.99
C ASP A 86 16.33 5.84 -10.88
N TYR A 87 16.88 4.68 -10.48
CA TYR A 87 17.89 3.90 -11.24
C TYR A 87 17.78 2.39 -10.94
N VAL A 88 18.48 1.55 -11.71
CA VAL A 88 18.40 0.06 -11.61
C VAL A 88 18.75 -0.46 -10.21
N THR A 89 19.70 0.17 -9.53
CA THR A 89 20.16 -0.19 -8.17
C THR A 89 19.48 0.62 -7.06
N ALA A 90 18.67 1.63 -7.40
CA ALA A 90 18.00 2.46 -6.42
C ALA A 90 16.94 1.64 -5.67
N MET A 91 16.85 1.85 -4.36
CA MET A 91 15.76 1.29 -3.57
C MET A 91 14.42 1.83 -4.09
N PRO A 92 13.42 0.97 -4.33
CA PRO A 92 12.14 1.42 -4.84
C PRO A 92 11.44 2.32 -3.82
N GLN A 93 10.89 3.42 -4.31
CA GLN A 93 10.02 4.31 -3.56
C GLN A 93 8.57 3.98 -3.89
N HIS A 94 7.75 3.83 -2.86
CA HIS A 94 6.33 3.50 -2.97
C HIS A 94 5.49 4.66 -2.45
N ARG A 95 4.67 5.25 -3.31
CA ARG A 95 3.60 6.17 -2.92
C ARG A 95 2.30 5.39 -2.79
N VAL A 96 1.67 5.44 -1.62
CA VAL A 96 0.31 4.90 -1.41
C VAL A 96 -0.71 5.82 -2.08
N LEU A 97 -1.53 5.25 -2.96
CA LEU A 97 -2.61 5.95 -3.63
C LEU A 97 -3.91 5.71 -2.86
N ARG A 98 -4.65 6.79 -2.61
CA ARG A 98 -5.92 6.77 -1.87
C ARG A 98 -7.01 7.39 -2.74
N HIS A 99 -7.26 6.76 -3.89
CA HIS A 99 -8.16 7.29 -4.91
C HIS A 99 -9.59 7.55 -4.39
N TRP A 100 -10.03 6.86 -3.33
CA TRP A 100 -11.31 7.12 -2.66
C TRP A 100 -11.38 8.47 -1.93
N ARG A 101 -10.24 9.08 -1.59
CA ARG A 101 -10.17 10.43 -1.00
C ARG A 101 -10.07 11.54 -2.05
N GLU A 102 -9.84 11.20 -3.32
CA GLU A 102 -9.86 12.22 -4.37
C GLU A 102 -11.31 12.70 -4.58
N PRO A 103 -11.59 14.01 -4.48
CA PRO A 103 -12.93 14.51 -4.69
C PRO A 103 -13.41 14.13 -6.09
N ALA A 104 -14.68 13.73 -6.22
CA ALA A 104 -15.30 13.36 -7.49
C ALA A 104 -15.11 14.43 -8.60
N ALA A 105 -14.89 15.69 -8.22
CA ALA A 105 -14.56 16.80 -9.13
C ALA A 105 -13.21 16.61 -9.88
N ALA A 106 -12.18 16.06 -9.23
CA ALA A 106 -10.87 15.84 -9.86
C ALA A 106 -10.91 14.72 -10.91
N ARG A 107 -11.84 13.77 -10.78
CA ARG A 107 -12.02 12.66 -11.74
C ARG A 107 -12.60 13.09 -13.09
N ARG A 108 -13.23 14.28 -13.17
CA ARG A 108 -13.77 14.84 -14.43
C ARG A 108 -12.72 15.57 -15.25
N ALA A 109 -11.66 16.10 -14.63
CA ALA A 109 -10.65 16.90 -15.30
C ALA A 109 -9.61 16.10 -16.12
N THR A 110 -9.61 14.77 -16.02
CA THR A 110 -8.67 13.89 -16.75
C THR A 110 -9.33 13.14 -17.91
N LYS A 111 -10.57 13.50 -18.27
CA LYS A 111 -11.30 12.97 -19.44
C LYS A 111 -11.63 14.06 -20.49
N GLY A 112 -10.92 15.20 -20.45
CA GLY A 112 -11.00 16.26 -21.46
C GLY A 112 -9.82 16.18 -22.41
#